data_AF-A0A3T7FUT9-F1
#
_entry.id   AF-A0A3T7FUT9-F1
#
_cell.length_a   1.000
_cell.length_b   1.000
_cell.length_c   1.000
_cell.angle_alpha   90.00
_cell.angle_beta   90.00
_cell.angle_gamma   90.00
#
_symmetry.space_group_name_H-M   'P 1'
#
loop_
_entity.id
_entity.type
_entity.pdbx_description
1 polymer ?
#
loop_
_entity_poly.entity_id
_entity_poly.type
_entity_poly.pdbx_seq_one_letter_code
_entity_poly.pdbx_strand_id
1 'polypeptide(L)'
;MTENLRQLLSFLLKAKQCTYASSGGITNKVSPFNGAKILEYEEGELFYRDLYFGSLQFTGQEVIYQKGNSVWSMSYSGKCSKGVSPEIIYDFLRQALSKSTLEAPFRGPLTLYGDNGLHYTNLYTGNIDFFSGHEQIWQDEVLAYQLYYSGGWID
;
A
#
# COMPACT_ATOMS: atom_id res chain seq x y z
N MET A 1 -14.18 -17.53 12.47
CA MET A 1 -13.68 -17.15 11.13
C MET A 1 -13.81 -15.65 10.90
N THR A 2 -15.01 -15.06 11.03
CA THR A 2 -15.23 -13.60 10.87
C THR A 2 -14.45 -12.72 11.86
N GLU A 3 -14.32 -13.14 13.12
CA GLU A 3 -13.55 -12.38 14.14
C GLU A 3 -12.04 -12.32 13.81
N ASN A 4 -11.48 -13.44 13.34
CA ASN A 4 -10.07 -13.52 12.94
C ASN A 4 -9.80 -12.66 11.68
N LEU A 5 -10.74 -12.67 10.72
CA LEU A 5 -10.66 -11.79 9.56
C LEU A 5 -10.70 -10.31 9.94
N ARG A 6 -11.63 -9.90 10.80
CA ARG A 6 -11.75 -8.50 11.22
C ARG A 6 -10.49 -8.03 11.98
N GLN A 7 -9.92 -8.90 12.81
CA GLN A 7 -8.67 -8.63 13.51
C GLN A 7 -7.52 -8.41 12.52
N LEU A 8 -7.37 -9.28 11.52
CA LEU A 8 -6.32 -9.17 10.51
C LEU A 8 -6.49 -7.93 9.64
N LEU A 9 -7.71 -7.60 9.22
CA LEU A 9 -8.00 -6.37 8.46
C LEU A 9 -7.69 -5.11 9.28
N SER A 10 -8.06 -5.11 10.57
CA SER A 10 -7.74 -3.99 11.47
C SER A 10 -6.23 -3.84 11.66
N PHE A 11 -5.51 -4.95 11.79
CA PHE A 11 -4.06 -4.98 11.84
C PHE A 11 -3.44 -4.44 10.54
N LEU A 12 -3.91 -4.88 9.38
CA LEU A 12 -3.42 -4.41 8.07
C LEU A 12 -3.58 -2.90 7.90
N LEU A 13 -4.75 -2.35 8.26
CA LEU A 13 -4.99 -0.91 8.21
C LEU A 13 -4.04 -0.13 9.11
N LYS A 14 -3.89 -0.55 10.36
CA LYS A 14 -2.95 0.06 11.31
C LYS A 14 -1.51 -0.02 10.80
N ALA A 15 -1.10 -1.18 10.30
CA ALA A 15 0.24 -1.40 9.76
C ALA A 15 0.54 -0.42 8.62
N LYS A 16 -0.37 -0.26 7.67
CA LYS A 16 -0.22 0.71 6.57
C LYS A 16 -0.15 2.15 7.07
N GLN A 17 -1.02 2.52 8.02
CA GLN A 17 -1.07 3.85 8.62
C GLN A 17 0.17 4.20 9.44
N CYS A 18 0.80 3.22 10.10
CA CYS A 18 2.03 3.39 10.88
C CYS A 18 3.31 3.21 10.07
N THR A 19 3.22 2.78 8.81
CA THR A 19 4.36 2.59 7.91
C THR A 19 4.36 3.63 6.80
N TYR A 20 4.20 3.23 5.54
CA TYR A 20 4.39 4.11 4.38
C TYR A 20 3.46 5.33 4.40
N ALA A 21 2.23 5.17 4.89
CA ALA A 21 1.28 6.29 4.95
C ALA A 21 1.63 7.32 6.05
N SER A 22 2.42 6.94 7.05
CA SER A 22 3.00 7.92 7.98
C SER A 22 4.20 8.59 7.31
N SER A 23 4.31 9.92 7.40
CA SER A 23 5.44 10.71 6.86
C SER A 23 6.78 10.48 7.61
N GLY A 24 7.01 9.25 8.08
CA GLY A 24 8.16 8.83 8.89
C GLY A 24 8.16 7.33 9.19
N GLY A 25 7.58 6.51 8.30
CA GLY A 25 7.45 5.05 8.49
C GLY A 25 8.74 4.42 9.01
N ILE A 26 8.60 3.66 10.09
CA ILE A 26 9.73 3.10 10.83
C ILE A 26 10.51 2.13 9.91
N THR A 27 11.70 2.55 9.47
CA THR A 27 12.63 1.72 8.69
C THR A 27 13.56 1.00 9.66
N ASN A 28 13.09 -0.10 10.23
CA ASN A 28 13.80 -0.71 11.37
C ASN A 28 15.03 -1.52 11.00
N LYS A 29 15.32 -1.83 9.71
CA LYS A 29 16.39 -2.78 9.38
C LYS A 29 17.10 -2.49 8.06
N VAL A 30 18.37 -2.88 8.03
CA VAL A 30 19.16 -3.06 6.81
C VAL A 30 18.54 -4.20 6.00
N SER A 31 18.13 -3.91 4.78
CA SER A 31 17.61 -4.92 3.85
C SER A 31 18.72 -5.90 3.44
N PRO A 32 18.47 -7.22 3.40
CA PRO A 32 19.41 -8.18 2.81
C PRO A 32 19.51 -8.04 1.29
N PHE A 33 18.55 -7.35 0.66
CA PHE A 33 18.56 -7.04 -0.76
C PHE A 33 19.05 -5.60 -0.98
N ASN A 34 20.15 -5.45 -1.70
CA ASN A 34 20.71 -4.15 -2.04
C ASN A 34 19.67 -3.27 -2.76
N GLY A 35 19.51 -2.03 -2.28
CA GLY A 35 18.58 -1.06 -2.86
C GLY A 35 17.11 -1.26 -2.48
N ALA A 36 16.77 -2.28 -1.67
CA ALA A 36 15.42 -2.41 -1.13
C ALA A 36 15.23 -1.57 0.12
N LYS A 37 14.00 -1.10 0.29
CA LYS A 37 13.50 -0.48 1.51
C LYS A 37 12.55 -1.45 2.18
N ILE A 38 12.60 -1.50 3.51
CA ILE A 38 11.75 -2.38 4.32
C ILE A 38 11.03 -1.52 5.36
N LEU A 39 9.72 -1.72 5.44
CA LEU A 39 8.87 -1.17 6.49
C LEU A 39 8.24 -2.34 7.24
N GLU A 40 8.32 -2.32 8.56
CA GLU A 40 7.83 -3.40 9.41
C GLU A 40 6.87 -2.84 10.47
N TYR A 41 5.86 -3.62 10.84
CA TYR A 41 4.94 -3.32 11.92
C TYR A 41 4.50 -4.60 12.62
N GLU A 42 4.34 -4.57 13.94
CA GLU A 42 3.95 -5.74 14.73
C GLU A 42 2.93 -5.37 15.80
N GLU A 43 1.96 -6.25 16.03
CA GLU A 43 0.95 -6.13 17.08
C GLU A 43 0.55 -7.54 17.54
N GLY A 44 1.01 -7.94 18.72
CA GLY A 44 0.78 -9.29 19.26
C GLY A 44 1.40 -10.37 18.37
N GLU A 45 0.59 -11.32 17.92
CA GLU A 45 1.02 -12.47 17.09
C GLU A 45 1.07 -12.16 15.58
N LEU A 46 0.73 -10.93 15.19
CA LEU A 46 0.70 -10.48 13.80
C LEU A 46 1.90 -9.60 13.49
N PHE A 47 2.53 -9.86 12.34
CA PHE A 47 3.68 -9.13 11.84
C PHE A 47 3.44 -8.74 10.38
N TYR A 48 3.73 -7.50 10.02
CA TYR A 48 3.60 -6.94 8.69
C TYR A 48 4.98 -6.54 8.17
N ARG A 49 5.24 -6.84 6.90
CA ARG A 49 6.41 -6.37 6.18
C ARG A 49 6.01 -5.87 4.80
N ASP A 50 6.45 -4.66 4.48
CA ASP A 50 6.46 -4.12 3.13
C ASP A 50 7.91 -3.99 2.66
N LEU A 51 8.23 -4.65 1.55
CA LEU A 51 9.54 -4.60 0.93
C LEU A 51 9.41 -4.10 -0.50
N TYR A 52 10.15 -3.06 -0.86
CA TYR A 52 10.08 -2.50 -2.20
C TYR A 52 11.40 -1.93 -2.70
N PHE A 53 11.50 -1.80 -4.03
CA PHE A 53 12.66 -1.28 -4.75
C PHE A 53 12.26 -0.09 -5.62
N GLY A 54 13.19 0.85 -5.77
CA GLY A 54 13.01 2.01 -6.64
C GLY A 54 12.23 3.16 -5.98
N SER A 55 12.02 4.21 -6.77
CA SER A 55 11.26 5.39 -6.37
C SER A 55 10.32 5.79 -7.49
N LEU A 56 10.82 6.30 -8.62
CA LEU A 56 10.00 6.75 -9.75
C LEU A 56 9.33 5.62 -10.52
N GLN A 57 10.00 4.50 -10.67
CA GLN A 57 9.42 3.23 -11.11
C GLN A 57 9.84 2.20 -10.08
N PHE A 58 8.85 1.49 -9.54
CA PHE A 58 9.04 0.70 -8.34
C PHE A 58 8.18 -0.56 -8.36
N THR A 59 8.61 -1.51 -7.53
CA THR A 59 7.90 -2.76 -7.29
C THR A 59 8.10 -3.14 -5.84
N GLY A 60 7.08 -3.75 -5.25
CA GLY A 60 7.14 -4.18 -3.86
C GLY A 60 6.12 -5.25 -3.53
N GLN A 61 6.19 -5.70 -2.29
CA GLN A 61 5.34 -6.74 -1.75
C GLN A 61 5.08 -6.49 -0.27
N GLU A 62 3.81 -6.49 0.08
CA GLU A 62 3.33 -6.55 1.45
C GLU A 62 3.08 -8.01 1.84
N VAL A 63 3.46 -8.38 3.06
CA VAL A 63 3.23 -9.72 3.62
C VAL A 63 2.80 -9.58 5.08
N ILE A 64 1.72 -10.29 5.45
CA ILE A 64 1.31 -10.49 6.84
C ILE A 64 1.71 -11.89 7.27
N TYR A 65 2.27 -11.97 8.46
CA TYR A 65 2.63 -13.21 9.14
C TYR A 65 1.79 -13.36 10.41
N GLN A 66 1.36 -14.58 10.69
CA GLN A 66 0.72 -14.96 11.95
C GLN A 66 1.50 -16.11 12.57
N LYS A 67 2.02 -15.93 13.79
CA LYS A 67 2.83 -16.94 14.49
C LYS A 67 4.02 -17.46 13.64
N GLY A 68 4.64 -16.56 12.89
CA GLY A 68 5.79 -16.85 12.03
C GLY A 68 5.46 -17.40 10.63
N ASN A 69 4.20 -17.77 10.35
CA ASN A 69 3.80 -18.23 9.01
C ASN A 69 3.23 -17.07 8.21
N SER A 70 3.62 -16.93 6.94
CA SER A 70 3.00 -15.97 6.03
C SER A 70 1.59 -16.41 5.71
N VAL A 71 0.60 -15.53 5.91
CA VAL A 71 -0.81 -15.87 5.71
C VAL A 71 -1.44 -15.08 4.58
N TRP A 72 -0.96 -13.86 4.32
CA TRP A 72 -1.52 -12.97 3.30
C TRP A 72 -0.42 -12.18 2.61
N SER A 73 -0.57 -11.91 1.32
CA SER A 73 0.36 -11.05 0.60
C SER A 73 -0.30 -10.23 -0.51
N MET A 74 0.26 -9.07 -0.78
CA MET A 74 -0.06 -8.23 -1.93
C MET A 74 1.21 -7.78 -2.62
N SER A 75 1.35 -8.12 -3.89
CA SER A 75 2.39 -7.55 -4.76
C SER A 75 1.87 -6.28 -5.43
N TYR A 76 2.78 -5.35 -5.72
CA TYR A 76 2.44 -4.13 -6.42
C TYR A 76 3.60 -3.62 -7.26
N SER A 77 3.28 -2.95 -8.36
CA SER A 77 4.26 -2.22 -9.17
C SER A 77 3.64 -0.95 -9.71
N GLY A 78 4.39 0.15 -9.62
CA GLY A 78 3.91 1.45 -10.01
C GLY A 78 5.00 2.34 -10.58
N LYS A 79 4.56 3.48 -11.10
CA LYS A 79 5.44 4.52 -11.63
C LYS A 79 4.81 5.89 -11.54
N CYS A 80 5.66 6.90 -11.33
CA CYS A 80 5.34 8.29 -11.63
C CYS A 80 5.67 8.59 -13.10
N SER A 81 4.83 9.42 -13.72
CA SER A 81 5.07 9.94 -15.06
C SER A 81 6.24 10.92 -15.07
N LYS A 82 6.83 11.14 -16.24
CA LYS A 82 7.89 12.16 -16.39
C LYS A 82 7.25 13.56 -16.36
N GLY A 83 7.99 14.53 -15.82
CA GLY A 83 7.57 15.94 -15.81
C GLY A 83 6.61 16.33 -14.69
N VAL A 84 6.27 15.41 -13.78
CA VAL A 84 5.54 15.73 -12.54
C VAL A 84 6.50 15.84 -11.37
N SER A 85 6.10 16.53 -10.30
CA SER A 85 6.86 16.56 -9.04
C SER A 85 6.53 15.32 -8.21
N PRO A 86 7.44 14.33 -8.08
CA PRO A 86 7.15 13.08 -7.38
C PRO A 86 6.82 13.30 -5.90
N GLU A 87 7.41 14.32 -5.28
CA GLU A 87 7.14 14.69 -3.89
C GLU A 87 5.66 15.03 -3.68
N ILE A 88 5.11 15.92 -4.49
CA ILE A 88 3.67 16.29 -4.43
C ILE A 88 2.78 15.05 -4.62
N ILE A 89 3.14 14.20 -5.58
CA ILE A 89 2.36 12.99 -5.88
C ILE A 89 2.42 11.99 -4.72
N TYR A 90 3.59 11.76 -4.12
CA TYR A 90 3.71 10.84 -2.99
C TYR A 90 3.08 11.40 -1.72
N ASP A 91 3.11 12.70 -1.52
CA ASP A 91 2.44 13.35 -0.39
C ASP A 91 0.93 13.16 -0.48
N PHE A 92 0.36 13.35 -1.67
CA PHE A 92 -1.05 13.10 -1.92
C PHE A 92 -1.40 11.60 -1.86
N LEU A 93 -0.53 10.74 -2.38
CA LEU A 93 -0.66 9.28 -2.25
C LEU A 93 -0.77 8.86 -0.78
N ARG A 94 0.11 9.37 0.10
CA ARG A 94 0.05 9.06 1.54
C ARG A 94 -1.27 9.51 2.18
N GLN A 95 -1.82 10.64 1.74
CA GLN A 95 -3.16 11.08 2.18
C GLN A 95 -4.29 10.17 1.69
N ALA A 96 -4.18 9.62 0.48
CA ALA A 96 -5.14 8.64 -0.03
C ALA A 96 -5.05 7.33 0.75
N LEU A 97 -3.83 6.82 0.96
CA LEU A 97 -3.58 5.57 1.68
C LEU A 97 -4.00 5.62 3.15
N SER A 98 -3.90 6.78 3.81
CA SER A 98 -4.36 6.92 5.20
C SER A 98 -5.88 6.82 5.36
N LYS A 99 -6.63 6.98 4.27
CA LYS A 99 -8.10 6.91 4.22
C LYS A 99 -8.64 5.53 3.82
N SER A 100 -7.80 4.49 3.82
CA SER A 100 -8.22 3.09 3.66
C SER A 100 -9.22 2.67 4.74
N THR A 101 -10.21 1.85 4.40
CA THR A 101 -11.24 1.37 5.34
C THR A 101 -11.26 -0.16 5.44
N LEU A 102 -12.02 -0.72 6.38
CA LEU A 102 -12.12 -2.18 6.55
C LEU A 102 -12.76 -2.86 5.34
N GLU A 103 -13.64 -2.15 4.63
CA GLU A 103 -14.34 -2.61 3.43
C GLU A 103 -13.45 -2.52 2.18
N ALA A 104 -12.43 -1.66 2.20
CA ALA A 104 -11.49 -1.42 1.12
C ALA A 104 -10.04 -1.34 1.65
N PRO A 105 -9.49 -2.46 2.20
CA PRO A 105 -8.25 -2.42 2.99
C PRO A 105 -6.97 -2.43 2.14
N PHE A 106 -7.09 -2.53 0.80
CA PHE A 106 -5.94 -2.78 -0.08
C PHE A 106 -5.06 -1.54 -0.25
N ARG A 107 -5.69 -0.41 -0.59
CA ARG A 107 -5.07 0.89 -0.88
C ARG A 107 -5.99 2.00 -0.36
N GLY A 108 -5.99 3.19 -0.96
CA GLY A 108 -6.90 4.30 -0.61
C GLY A 108 -8.35 4.09 -1.06
N PRO A 109 -9.24 5.09 -0.80
CA PRO A 109 -10.66 5.04 -1.13
C PRO A 109 -10.91 4.95 -2.66
N LEU A 110 -12.14 4.69 -3.12
CA LEU A 110 -12.39 4.64 -4.58
C LEU A 110 -11.98 5.93 -5.30
N THR A 111 -12.23 7.08 -4.67
CA THR A 111 -11.84 8.39 -5.17
C THR A 111 -11.41 9.32 -4.03
N LEU A 112 -10.51 10.26 -4.34
CA LEU A 112 -10.14 11.36 -3.45
C LEU A 112 -9.71 12.57 -4.30
N TYR A 113 -10.17 13.76 -3.93
CA TYR A 113 -9.74 15.03 -4.53
C TYR A 113 -8.82 15.77 -3.57
N GLY A 114 -7.77 16.37 -4.13
CA GLY A 114 -6.83 17.24 -3.44
C GLY A 114 -6.72 18.59 -4.12
N ASP A 115 -5.85 19.44 -3.58
CA ASP A 115 -5.56 20.75 -4.15
C ASP A 115 -4.79 20.65 -5.48
N ASN A 116 -4.70 21.76 -6.22
CA ASN A 116 -3.90 21.88 -7.45
C ASN A 116 -4.22 20.82 -8.53
N GLY A 117 -5.50 20.49 -8.69
CA GLY A 117 -5.96 19.56 -9.73
C GLY A 117 -5.66 18.09 -9.43
N LEU A 118 -5.27 17.75 -8.20
CA LEU A 118 -4.97 16.37 -7.83
C LEU A 118 -6.23 15.53 -7.66
N HIS A 119 -6.28 14.39 -8.35
CA HIS A 119 -7.38 13.44 -8.27
C HIS A 119 -6.84 12.01 -8.20
N TYR A 120 -7.19 11.31 -7.15
CA TYR A 120 -6.84 9.90 -6.92
C TYR A 120 -8.03 9.01 -7.25
N THR A 121 -7.76 7.89 -7.93
CA THR A 121 -8.73 6.82 -8.15
C THR A 121 -8.12 5.46 -7.78
N ASN A 122 -8.94 4.59 -7.23
CA ASN A 122 -8.57 3.20 -6.96
C ASN A 122 -9.71 2.28 -7.35
N LEU A 123 -9.49 1.47 -8.38
CA LEU A 123 -10.45 0.50 -8.85
C LEU A 123 -9.89 -0.90 -8.60
N TYR A 124 -10.69 -1.76 -7.98
CA TYR A 124 -10.29 -3.11 -7.67
C TYR A 124 -11.44 -4.10 -7.85
N THR A 125 -11.07 -5.37 -7.97
CA THR A 125 -11.98 -6.50 -8.09
C THR A 125 -11.56 -7.60 -7.11
N GLY A 126 -12.52 -8.42 -6.70
CA GLY A 126 -12.29 -9.48 -5.72
C GLY A 126 -12.48 -9.03 -4.28
N ASN A 127 -11.94 -9.82 -3.36
CA ASN A 127 -12.04 -9.64 -1.91
C ASN A 127 -10.69 -9.95 -1.26
N ILE A 128 -10.62 -9.98 0.07
CA ILE A 128 -9.37 -10.26 0.80
C ILE A 128 -8.73 -11.62 0.43
N ASP A 129 -9.52 -12.58 -0.07
CA ASP A 129 -9.06 -13.91 -0.42
C ASP A 129 -8.26 -13.92 -1.72
N PHE A 130 -8.72 -13.16 -2.72
CA PHE A 130 -8.05 -12.98 -4.00
C PHE A 130 -8.54 -11.71 -4.69
N PHE A 131 -7.63 -10.78 -4.96
CA PHE A 131 -7.96 -9.48 -5.53
C PHE A 131 -6.89 -8.96 -6.49
N SER A 132 -7.30 -7.98 -7.28
CA SER A 132 -6.40 -7.12 -8.04
C SER A 132 -6.99 -5.72 -8.19
N GLY A 133 -6.13 -4.73 -8.42
CA GLY A 133 -6.58 -3.36 -8.62
C GLY A 133 -5.57 -2.48 -9.33
N HIS A 134 -6.05 -1.29 -9.67
CA HIS A 134 -5.34 -0.24 -10.36
C HIS A 134 -5.59 1.09 -9.63
N GLU A 135 -4.50 1.64 -9.11
CA GLU A 135 -4.42 2.91 -8.40
C GLU A 135 -3.85 3.97 -9.35
N GLN A 136 -4.47 5.15 -9.41
CA GLN A 136 -4.02 6.24 -10.25
C GLN A 136 -4.07 7.56 -9.50
N ILE A 137 -3.15 8.47 -9.83
CA ILE A 137 -3.21 9.88 -9.46
C ILE A 137 -3.08 10.71 -10.73
N TRP A 138 -4.01 11.62 -10.90
CA TRP A 138 -4.06 12.61 -11.96
C TRP A 138 -3.72 13.97 -11.38
N GLN A 139 -3.04 14.80 -12.17
CA GLN A 139 -2.88 16.22 -11.93
C GLN A 139 -3.46 16.94 -13.15
N ASP A 140 -4.61 17.56 -12.96
CA ASP A 140 -5.48 18.00 -14.06
C ASP A 140 -5.75 16.82 -15.02
N GLU A 141 -5.43 16.96 -16.31
CA GLU A 141 -5.62 15.93 -17.33
C GLU A 141 -4.42 14.96 -17.48
N VAL A 142 -3.36 15.15 -16.69
CA VAL A 142 -2.13 14.35 -16.80
C VAL A 142 -2.17 13.21 -15.80
N LEU A 143 -2.07 11.97 -16.29
CA LEU A 143 -1.85 10.81 -15.43
C LEU A 143 -0.45 10.89 -14.81
N ALA A 144 -0.38 11.36 -13.57
CA ALA A 144 0.87 11.64 -12.87
C ALA A 144 1.47 10.39 -12.22
N TYR A 145 0.64 9.43 -11.82
CA TYR A 145 1.07 8.18 -11.21
C TYR A 145 0.08 7.06 -11.48
N GLN A 146 0.60 5.83 -11.57
CA GLN A 146 -0.20 4.63 -11.64
C GLN A 146 0.49 3.47 -10.93
N LEU A 147 -0.31 2.56 -10.35
CA LEU A 147 0.15 1.34 -9.73
C LEU A 147 -0.86 0.22 -9.95
N TYR A 148 -0.36 -0.96 -10.31
CA TYR A 148 -1.12 -2.21 -10.33
C TYR A 148 -0.76 -3.04 -9.11
N TYR A 149 -1.76 -3.71 -8.55
CA TYR A 149 -1.57 -4.59 -7.41
C TYR A 149 -2.43 -5.85 -7.51
N SER A 150 -1.97 -6.92 -6.89
CA SER A 150 -2.72 -8.17 -6.74
C SER A 150 -2.25 -8.93 -5.52
N GLY A 151 -3.18 -9.60 -4.86
CA GLY A 151 -2.90 -10.31 -3.61
C GLY A 151 -4.04 -11.21 -3.17
N GLY A 152 -3.86 -11.78 -1.98
CA GLY A 152 -4.80 -12.72 -1.40
C GLY A 152 -4.19 -13.49 -0.23
N TRP A 153 -4.94 -14.49 0.25
CA TRP A 153 -4.40 -15.49 1.17
C TRP A 153 -3.33 -16.36 0.46
N ILE A 154 -2.35 -16.81 1.23
CA ILE A 154 -1.25 -17.67 0.79
C ILE A 154 -1.03 -18.83 1.78
N ASP A 155 -0.46 -19.93 1.31
CA ASP A 155 -0.19 -21.16 2.07
C ASP A 155 1.30 -21.50 2.22
#